data_AF-H8ZGN8-F1
#
_entry.id   AF-H8ZGN8-F1
#
_cell.length_a   1.000
_cell.length_b   1.000
_cell.length_c   1.000
_cell.angle_alpha   90.00
_cell.angle_beta   90.00
_cell.angle_gamma   90.00
#
_symmetry.space_group_name_H-M   'P 1'
#
loop_
_entity.id
_entity.type
_entity.pdbx_description
1 polymer ?
#
loop_
_entity_poly.entity_id
_entity_poly.type
_entity_poly.pdbx_seq_one_letter_code
_entity_poly.pdbx_strand_id
1 'polypeptide(L)'
;MPLISRNVLLKLSYNGQNYHGFAYQPGLPTVEHHLFLSFVKAKFIQAEEKQVYPSTFVWPKEILSGIAERKYYKCGRTDAGVSAASQFISLFLPAPAGKEYPYDLILNQHLPEDIRVLGWMFVDDQFSARFSCISREYEYYFSKRAGSSLSIEKMADESQNLLGTHWFGRLCKQEKEASKKKRLEKKQKVSPDE
;
A
#
# COMPACT_ATOMS: atom_id res chain seq x y z
N MET A 1 14.73 -7.05 27.48
CA MET A 1 15.02 -5.66 27.07
C MET A 1 13.72 -5.01 26.65
N PRO A 2 13.50 -3.72 26.96
CA PRO A 2 12.28 -3.03 26.54
C PRO A 2 12.24 -2.89 25.01
N LEU A 3 11.06 -3.06 24.43
CA LEU A 3 10.81 -2.74 23.03
C LEU A 3 10.60 -1.22 22.91
N ILE A 4 11.24 -0.61 21.92
CA ILE A 4 11.02 0.79 21.53
C ILE A 4 10.24 0.83 20.23
N SER A 5 9.46 1.89 20.03
CA SER A 5 8.78 2.14 18.76
C SER A 5 9.74 2.82 17.78
N ARG A 6 9.82 2.31 16.55
CA ARG A 6 10.70 2.85 15.48
C ARG A 6 9.91 2.98 14.20
N ASN A 7 10.11 4.07 13.44
CA ASN A 7 9.56 4.16 12.09
C ASN A 7 10.33 3.21 11.15
N VAL A 8 9.60 2.27 10.53
CA VAL A 8 10.15 1.24 9.65
C VAL A 8 9.57 1.41 8.27
N LEU A 9 10.43 1.47 7.26
CA LEU A 9 10.07 1.33 5.85
C LEU A 9 10.15 -0.15 5.47
N LEU A 10 9.07 -0.72 4.97
CA LEU A 10 9.02 -2.09 4.45
C LEU A 10 8.89 -2.05 2.93
N LYS A 11 9.71 -2.85 2.25
CA LYS A 11 9.59 -3.14 0.82
C LYS A 11 8.77 -4.42 0.64
N LEU A 12 7.70 -4.34 -0.12
CA LEU A 12 6.75 -5.42 -0.37
C LEU A 12 6.76 -5.80 -1.85
N SER A 13 6.57 -7.08 -2.14
CA SER A 13 6.16 -7.57 -3.45
C SER A 13 4.93 -8.45 -3.31
N TYR A 14 4.03 -8.40 -4.29
CA TYR A 14 2.86 -9.26 -4.33
C TYR A 14 2.35 -9.50 -5.75
N ASN A 15 1.75 -10.67 -5.95
CA ASN A 15 0.91 -10.96 -7.12
C ASN A 15 -0.52 -10.50 -6.82
N GLY A 16 -1.03 -9.53 -7.60
CA GLY A 16 -2.33 -8.90 -7.38
C GLY A 16 -3.54 -9.72 -7.83
N GLN A 17 -3.34 -10.83 -8.56
CA GLN A 17 -4.40 -11.54 -9.27
C GLN A 17 -5.60 -11.95 -8.37
N ASN A 18 -5.34 -12.32 -7.11
CA ASN A 18 -6.35 -12.79 -6.17
C ASN A 18 -6.90 -11.69 -5.25
N TYR A 19 -6.53 -10.42 -5.48
CA TYR A 19 -6.79 -9.33 -4.54
C TYR A 19 -7.59 -8.20 -5.18
N HIS A 20 -8.48 -7.59 -4.39
CA HIS A 20 -9.26 -6.40 -4.74
C HIS A 20 -8.46 -5.10 -4.54
N GLY A 21 -7.17 -5.17 -4.90
CA GLY A 21 -6.20 -4.10 -4.81
C GLY A 21 -5.43 -4.10 -3.49
N PHE A 22 -4.56 -3.11 -3.35
CA PHE A 22 -3.70 -3.00 -2.17
C PHE A 22 -4.49 -2.62 -0.92
N ALA A 23 -5.31 -1.58 -1.03
CA ALA A 23 -5.93 -0.92 0.12
C ALA A 23 -7.07 -1.73 0.73
N TYR A 24 -7.10 -1.83 2.07
CA TYR A 24 -8.15 -2.50 2.83
C TYR A 24 -9.55 -1.99 2.49
N GLN A 25 -10.46 -2.93 2.26
CA GLN A 25 -11.88 -2.74 2.01
C GLN A 25 -12.64 -3.84 2.76
N PRO A 26 -13.58 -3.50 3.66
CA PRO A 26 -14.31 -4.50 4.44
C PRO A 26 -14.99 -5.54 3.55
N GLY A 27 -14.82 -6.82 3.87
CA GLY A 27 -15.46 -7.93 3.17
C GLY A 27 -14.76 -8.36 1.87
N LEU A 28 -13.61 -7.75 1.51
CA LEU A 28 -12.85 -8.09 0.31
C LEU A 28 -11.42 -8.55 0.64
N PRO A 29 -10.89 -9.56 -0.06
CA PRO A 29 -9.48 -9.92 0.05
C PRO A 29 -8.62 -8.83 -0.57
N THR A 30 -7.79 -8.17 0.24
CA THR A 30 -6.85 -7.14 -0.18
C THR A 30 -5.46 -7.41 0.38
N VAL A 31 -4.42 -6.84 -0.23
CA VAL A 31 -3.04 -7.01 0.27
C VAL A 31 -2.91 -6.50 1.71
N GLU A 32 -3.51 -5.34 2.02
CA GLU A 32 -3.51 -4.79 3.39
C GLU A 32 -4.22 -5.68 4.40
N HIS A 33 -5.28 -6.40 4.02
CA HIS A 33 -5.91 -7.34 4.94
C HIS A 33 -4.89 -8.36 5.46
N HIS A 34 -4.14 -9.01 4.56
CA HIS A 34 -3.14 -10.02 4.94
C HIS A 34 -1.95 -9.40 5.65
N LEU A 35 -1.56 -8.18 5.27
CA LEU A 35 -0.49 -7.46 5.94
C LEU A 35 -0.84 -7.09 7.38
N PHE A 36 -2.06 -6.60 7.63
CA PHE A 36 -2.56 -6.32 8.98
C PHE A 36 -2.65 -7.60 9.81
N LEU A 37 -3.08 -8.70 9.20
CA LEU A 37 -3.08 -10.01 9.84
C LEU A 37 -1.68 -10.44 10.27
N SER A 38 -0.67 -10.21 9.41
CA SER A 38 0.72 -10.51 9.75
C SER A 38 1.23 -9.68 10.92
N PHE A 39 0.87 -8.40 11.02
CA PHE A 39 1.25 -7.54 12.16
C PHE A 39 0.63 -7.99 13.47
N VAL A 40 -0.63 -8.43 13.44
CA VAL A 40 -1.31 -8.96 14.63
C VAL A 40 -0.72 -10.29 15.07
N LYS A 41 -0.52 -11.24 14.14
CA LYS A 41 0.09 -12.55 14.43
C LYS A 41 1.52 -12.42 14.95
N ALA A 42 2.28 -11.48 14.39
CA ALA A 42 3.63 -11.13 14.87
C ALA A 42 3.63 -10.37 16.21
N LYS A 43 2.46 -10.06 16.78
CA LYS A 43 2.27 -9.27 18.01
C LYS A 43 2.87 -7.87 17.93
N PHE A 44 3.01 -7.33 16.72
CA PHE A 44 3.42 -5.95 16.53
C PHE A 44 2.28 -4.99 16.83
N ILE A 45 1.05 -5.39 16.57
CA ILE A 45 -0.18 -4.64 16.87
C ILE A 45 -1.03 -5.51 17.78
N GLN A 46 -1.51 -4.94 18.88
CA GLN A 46 -2.35 -5.67 19.83
C GLN A 46 -3.77 -5.80 19.27
N ALA A 47 -4.27 -7.02 19.28
CA ALA A 47 -5.63 -7.36 18.90
C ALA A 47 -6.00 -8.69 19.56
N GLU A 48 -7.26 -8.83 19.99
CA GLU A 48 -7.76 -10.13 20.41
C GLU A 48 -8.05 -10.99 19.17
N GLU A 49 -7.32 -12.10 19.01
CA GLU A 49 -7.46 -12.99 17.83
C GLU A 49 -8.91 -13.45 17.60
N LYS A 50 -9.70 -13.61 18.67
CA LYS A 50 -11.12 -13.99 18.61
C LYS A 50 -12.00 -12.99 17.83
N GLN A 51 -11.51 -11.78 17.60
CA GLN A 51 -12.25 -10.73 16.89
C GLN A 51 -11.89 -10.64 15.40
N VAL A 52 -10.79 -11.26 14.97
CA VAL A 52 -10.34 -11.25 13.58
C VAL A 52 -10.63 -12.62 12.97
N TYR A 53 -11.66 -12.69 12.13
CA TYR A 53 -11.95 -13.88 11.35
C TYR A 53 -11.35 -13.69 9.95
N PRO A 54 -10.19 -14.29 9.62
CA PRO A 54 -9.47 -13.95 8.38
C PRO A 54 -10.30 -14.19 7.12
N SER A 55 -11.19 -15.19 7.14
CA SER A 55 -12.06 -15.54 6.02
C SER A 55 -13.18 -14.53 5.76
N THR A 56 -13.51 -13.64 6.72
CA THR A 56 -14.56 -12.64 6.52
C THR A 56 -14.03 -11.35 5.93
N PHE A 57 -12.71 -11.13 5.95
CA PHE A 57 -12.07 -9.89 5.50
C PHE A 57 -12.60 -8.63 6.19
N VAL A 58 -13.12 -8.76 7.41
CA VAL A 58 -13.61 -7.64 8.21
C VAL A 58 -12.71 -7.46 9.43
N TRP A 59 -12.27 -6.23 9.65
CA TRP A 59 -11.47 -5.83 10.80
C TRP A 59 -12.29 -5.02 11.80
N PRO A 60 -12.21 -5.33 13.11
CA PRO A 60 -12.66 -4.46 14.19
C PRO A 60 -12.08 -3.05 14.07
N LYS A 61 -12.87 -2.05 14.47
CA LYS A 61 -12.47 -0.63 14.35
C LYS A 61 -11.26 -0.31 15.22
N GLU A 62 -11.17 -0.94 16.36
CA GLU A 62 -10.12 -0.77 17.37
C GLU A 62 -8.75 -1.12 16.79
N ILE A 63 -8.68 -2.20 16.01
CA ILE A 63 -7.44 -2.63 15.35
C ILE A 63 -7.06 -1.66 14.23
N LEU A 64 -8.04 -1.21 13.43
CA LEU A 64 -7.81 -0.22 12.39
C LEU A 64 -7.32 1.12 12.98
N SER A 65 -7.86 1.53 14.13
CA SER A 65 -7.37 2.68 14.89
C SER A 65 -5.95 2.47 15.39
N GLY A 66 -5.63 1.30 15.95
CA GLY A 66 -4.27 0.96 16.38
C GLY A 66 -3.25 0.99 15.24
N ILE A 67 -3.63 0.58 14.02
CA ILE A 67 -2.79 0.72 12.81
C ILE A 67 -2.63 2.21 12.44
N ALA A 68 -3.70 2.99 12.51
CA ALA A 68 -3.65 4.42 12.19
C ALA A 68 -2.74 5.20 13.16
N GLU A 69 -2.80 4.89 14.45
CA GLU A 69 -1.95 5.46 15.51
C GLU A 69 -0.46 5.19 15.28
N ARG A 70 -0.15 4.11 14.55
CA ARG A 70 1.23 3.75 14.13
C ARG A 70 1.75 4.59 12.97
N LYS A 71 1.02 5.62 12.55
CA LYS A 71 1.32 6.46 11.38
C LYS A 71 1.54 5.61 10.12
N TYR A 72 0.61 4.68 9.86
CA TYR A 72 0.67 3.82 8.68
C TYR A 72 0.50 4.61 7.38
N TYR A 73 1.54 4.58 6.53
CA TYR A 73 1.53 5.19 5.20
C TYR A 73 1.85 4.16 4.13
N LYS A 74 1.11 4.23 3.02
CA LYS A 74 1.33 3.43 1.82
C LYS A 74 1.81 4.32 0.68
N CYS A 75 2.87 3.92 -0.02
CA CYS A 75 3.44 4.69 -1.12
C CYS A 75 2.43 4.87 -2.25
N GLY A 76 1.87 3.78 -2.78
CA GLY A 76 0.85 3.80 -3.81
C GLY A 76 -0.38 2.96 -3.43
N ARG A 77 -1.53 3.25 -4.03
CA ARG A 77 -2.65 2.30 -4.08
C ARG A 77 -2.60 1.64 -5.45
N THR A 78 -2.64 0.31 -5.48
CA THR A 78 -2.87 -0.45 -6.70
C THR A 78 -4.33 -0.89 -6.74
N ASP A 79 -4.89 -0.94 -7.96
CA ASP A 79 -6.26 -1.40 -8.20
C ASP A 79 -6.36 -2.93 -8.17
N ALA A 80 -7.59 -3.45 -8.22
CA ALA A 80 -7.85 -4.89 -8.23
C ALA A 80 -7.09 -5.59 -9.37
N GLY A 81 -6.45 -6.71 -9.05
CA GLY A 81 -5.65 -7.49 -10.01
C GLY A 81 -4.23 -6.95 -10.28
N VAL A 82 -3.90 -5.73 -9.86
CA VAL A 82 -2.58 -5.12 -10.14
C VAL A 82 -1.54 -5.65 -9.16
N SER A 83 -0.45 -6.21 -9.69
CA SER A 83 0.72 -6.68 -8.93
C SER A 83 1.68 -5.56 -8.57
N ALA A 84 2.62 -5.83 -7.65
CA ALA A 84 3.75 -4.93 -7.40
C ALA A 84 5.05 -5.72 -7.20
N ALA A 85 6.09 -5.33 -7.94
CA ALA A 85 7.45 -5.77 -7.67
C ALA A 85 8.08 -5.03 -6.47
N SER A 86 7.68 -3.78 -6.23
CA SER A 86 8.22 -2.93 -5.17
C SER A 86 7.17 -1.93 -4.67
N GLN A 87 6.29 -2.36 -3.79
CA GLN A 87 5.45 -1.47 -2.99
C GLN A 87 6.21 -1.08 -1.71
N PHE A 88 6.01 0.14 -1.23
CA PHE A 88 6.60 0.60 0.02
C PHE A 88 5.53 1.04 1.00
N ILE A 89 5.69 0.64 2.27
CA ILE A 89 4.91 1.16 3.38
C ILE A 89 5.83 1.64 4.49
N SER A 90 5.39 2.65 5.24
CA SER A 90 6.08 3.06 6.46
C SER A 90 5.10 3.06 7.64
N LEU A 91 5.56 2.57 8.78
CA LEU A 91 4.79 2.58 10.03
C LEU A 91 5.70 2.36 11.23
N PHE A 92 5.24 2.76 12.40
CA PHE A 92 5.96 2.55 13.65
C PHE A 92 5.77 1.11 14.16
N LEU A 93 6.86 0.37 14.29
CA LEU A 93 6.86 -1.02 14.78
C LEU A 93 7.75 -1.17 16.02
N PRO A 94 7.48 -2.17 16.88
CA PRO A 94 8.32 -2.39 18.05
C PRO A 94 9.63 -3.09 17.65
N ALA A 95 10.76 -2.58 18.14
CA ALA A 95 12.08 -3.18 17.98
C ALA A 95 12.85 -3.20 19.31
N PRO A 96 13.78 -4.14 19.53
CA PRO A 96 14.74 -4.04 20.60
C PRO A 96 15.60 -2.77 20.47
N ALA A 97 15.86 -2.09 21.58
CA ALA A 97 16.69 -0.89 21.58
C ALA A 97 18.10 -1.19 21.03
N GLY A 98 18.55 -0.37 20.07
CA GLY A 98 19.91 -0.42 19.52
C GLY A 98 20.25 -1.64 18.65
N LYS A 99 19.25 -2.40 18.18
CA LYS A 99 19.48 -3.58 17.34
C LYS A 99 18.57 -3.60 16.11
N GLU A 100 19.06 -4.27 15.08
CA GLU A 100 18.21 -4.70 13.98
C GLU A 100 17.15 -5.69 14.45
N TYR A 101 16.04 -5.74 13.72
CA TYR A 101 14.94 -6.63 14.04
C TYR A 101 14.40 -7.26 12.75
N PRO A 102 14.35 -8.61 12.63
CA PRO A 102 14.14 -9.29 11.35
C PRO A 102 12.66 -9.27 10.92
N TYR A 103 12.14 -8.08 10.62
CA TYR A 103 10.73 -7.84 10.29
C TYR A 103 10.27 -8.68 9.09
N ASP A 104 11.11 -8.77 8.07
CA ASP A 104 10.87 -9.58 6.88
C ASP A 104 10.69 -11.06 7.22
N LEU A 105 11.62 -11.65 7.98
CA LEU A 105 11.53 -13.06 8.38
C LEU A 105 10.30 -13.34 9.24
N ILE A 106 9.97 -12.45 10.17
CA ILE A 106 8.82 -12.61 11.08
C ILE A 106 7.50 -12.46 10.30
N LEU A 107 7.36 -11.40 9.50
CA LEU A 107 6.11 -11.12 8.79
C LEU A 107 5.84 -12.16 7.69
N ASN A 108 6.88 -12.60 6.97
CA ASN A 108 6.73 -13.61 5.92
C ASN A 108 6.26 -14.98 6.44
N GLN A 109 6.42 -15.31 7.73
CA GLN A 109 5.83 -16.51 8.33
C GLN A 109 4.30 -16.47 8.43
N HIS A 110 3.71 -15.27 8.30
CA HIS A 110 2.27 -15.04 8.48
C HIS A 110 1.60 -14.49 7.21
N LEU A 111 2.37 -14.26 6.15
CA LEU A 111 1.87 -13.80 4.86
C LEU A 111 1.61 -15.00 3.91
N PRO A 112 0.56 -14.93 3.08
CA PRO A 112 0.33 -15.91 2.01
C PRO A 112 1.50 -15.89 1.01
N GLU A 113 1.70 -16.96 0.24
CA GLU A 113 2.87 -17.14 -0.63
C GLU A 113 3.06 -16.04 -1.68
N ASP A 114 1.97 -15.43 -2.10
CA ASP A 114 1.89 -14.38 -3.10
C ASP A 114 2.04 -12.96 -2.53
N ILE A 115 2.37 -12.80 -1.24
CA ILE A 115 2.76 -11.52 -0.61
C ILE A 115 4.05 -11.72 0.18
N ARG A 116 5.06 -10.89 -0.09
CA ARG A 116 6.38 -10.97 0.57
C ARG A 116 6.88 -9.61 0.99
N VAL A 117 7.44 -9.53 2.19
CA VAL A 117 8.36 -8.47 2.61
C VAL A 117 9.73 -8.83 2.08
N LEU A 118 10.28 -8.01 1.18
CA LEU A 118 11.58 -8.23 0.54
C LEU A 118 12.73 -7.61 1.33
N GLY A 119 12.42 -6.67 2.23
CA GLY A 119 13.42 -5.99 3.04
C GLY A 119 12.79 -4.86 3.84
N TRP A 120 13.58 -4.30 4.74
CA TRP A 120 13.16 -3.24 5.62
C TRP A 120 14.34 -2.35 6.00
N MET A 121 14.04 -1.14 6.45
CA MET A 121 15.02 -0.27 7.10
C MET A 121 14.35 0.65 8.10
N PHE A 122 15.11 1.12 9.09
CA PHE A 122 14.66 2.25 9.91
C PHE A 122 14.76 3.54 9.13
N VAL A 123 13.79 4.42 9.32
CA VAL A 123 13.73 5.75 8.71
C VAL A 123 13.44 6.81 9.77
N ASP A 124 13.62 8.08 9.42
CA ASP A 124 13.28 9.19 10.31
C ASP A 124 11.81 9.17 10.75
N ASP A 125 11.53 9.68 11.95
CA ASP A 125 10.18 9.68 12.53
C ASP A 125 9.15 10.51 11.73
N GLN A 126 9.63 11.40 10.86
CA GLN A 126 8.81 12.22 9.95
C GLN A 126 8.67 11.60 8.55
N PHE A 127 9.42 10.53 8.24
CA PHE A 127 9.35 9.88 6.94
C PHE A 127 7.97 9.27 6.70
N SER A 128 7.43 9.51 5.51
CA SER A 128 6.19 8.89 5.05
C SER A 128 6.44 8.24 3.70
N ALA A 129 6.22 6.93 3.59
CA ALA A 129 6.30 6.22 2.32
C ALA A 129 5.44 6.86 1.21
N ARG A 130 4.37 7.58 1.60
CA ARG A 130 3.52 8.32 0.67
C ARG A 130 4.09 9.68 0.26
N PHE A 131 4.42 10.51 1.24
CA PHE A 131 4.73 11.93 1.00
C PHE A 131 6.21 12.19 0.74
N SER A 132 7.09 11.29 1.18
CA SER A 132 8.51 11.33 0.85
C SER A 132 8.82 10.68 -0.51
N CYS A 133 7.85 10.01 -1.13
CA CYS A 133 7.98 9.42 -2.47
C CYS A 133 7.93 10.52 -3.55
N ILE A 134 8.96 10.57 -4.40
CA ILE A 134 9.10 11.59 -5.46
C ILE A 134 8.48 11.11 -6.79
N SER A 135 8.71 9.85 -7.16
CA SER A 135 8.22 9.26 -8.39
C SER A 135 7.86 7.79 -8.20
N ARG A 136 7.11 7.23 -9.16
CA ARG A 136 6.72 5.83 -9.19
C ARG A 136 6.91 5.32 -10.62
N GLU A 137 7.39 4.09 -10.74
CA GLU A 137 7.59 3.41 -12.01
C GLU A 137 6.62 2.23 -12.10
N TYR A 138 6.06 2.02 -13.29
CA TYR A 138 5.14 0.93 -13.58
C TYR A 138 5.54 0.25 -14.89
N GLU A 139 5.51 -1.07 -14.88
CA GLU A 139 5.71 -1.89 -16.07
C GLU A 139 4.40 -2.61 -16.42
N TYR A 140 4.04 -2.58 -17.70
CA TYR A 140 2.87 -3.27 -18.22
C TYR A 140 3.30 -4.42 -19.12
N TYR A 141 2.88 -5.63 -18.75
CA TYR A 141 3.19 -6.86 -19.47
C TYR A 141 1.97 -7.30 -20.29
N PHE A 142 2.17 -7.45 -21.60
CA PHE A 142 1.14 -7.95 -22.52
C PHE A 142 1.50 -9.38 -22.94
N SER A 143 0.54 -10.30 -22.88
CA SER A 143 0.76 -11.64 -23.42
C SER A 143 0.97 -11.58 -24.94
N LYS A 144 1.75 -12.51 -25.52
CA LYS A 144 1.93 -12.56 -26.99
C LYS A 144 0.61 -12.56 -27.76
N ARG A 145 -0.42 -13.20 -27.22
CA ARG A 145 -1.76 -13.26 -27.82
C ARG A 145 -2.54 -11.96 -27.69
N ALA A 146 -2.52 -11.33 -26.51
CA ALA A 146 -3.20 -10.04 -26.31
C ALA A 146 -2.47 -8.89 -27.02
N GLY A 147 -1.15 -9.00 -27.15
CA GLY A 147 -0.30 -8.04 -27.84
C GLY A 147 -0.15 -8.27 -29.34
N SER A 148 -0.68 -9.35 -29.91
CA SER A 148 -0.46 -9.68 -31.34
C SER A 148 -1.04 -8.65 -32.30
N SER A 149 -2.03 -7.88 -31.86
CA SER A 149 -2.63 -6.79 -32.63
C SER A 149 -2.03 -5.41 -32.32
N LEU A 150 -1.06 -5.34 -31.39
CA LEU A 150 -0.42 -4.09 -30.99
C LEU A 150 0.88 -3.90 -31.78
N SER A 151 1.11 -2.70 -32.32
CA SER A 151 2.43 -2.33 -32.87
C SER A 151 3.25 -1.68 -31.77
N ILE A 152 4.29 -2.39 -31.32
CA ILE A 152 5.18 -1.93 -30.25
C ILE A 152 5.95 -0.69 -30.71
N GLU A 153 6.32 -0.61 -31.98
CA GLU A 153 7.03 0.55 -32.56
C GLU A 153 6.17 1.81 -32.47
N LYS A 154 4.90 1.73 -32.90
CA LYS A 154 3.97 2.86 -32.79
C LYS A 154 3.68 3.24 -31.34
N MET A 155 3.52 2.26 -30.46
CA MET A 155 3.33 2.54 -29.02
C MET A 155 4.54 3.27 -28.44
N ALA A 156 5.76 2.83 -28.78
CA ALA A 156 6.99 3.46 -28.32
C ALA A 156 7.11 4.90 -28.83
N ASP A 157 6.86 5.13 -30.12
CA ASP A 157 6.94 6.44 -30.76
C ASP A 157 5.89 7.41 -30.19
N GLU A 158 4.62 6.98 -30.11
CA GLU A 158 3.53 7.80 -29.59
C GLU A 158 3.65 8.09 -28.09
N SER A 159 4.24 7.17 -27.31
CA SER A 159 4.45 7.39 -25.88
C SER A 159 5.41 8.53 -25.56
N GLN A 160 6.26 8.95 -26.52
CA GLN A 160 7.11 10.14 -26.35
C GLN A 160 6.28 11.40 -26.12
N ASN A 161 5.06 11.47 -26.69
CA ASN A 161 4.13 12.58 -26.48
C ASN A 161 3.62 12.68 -25.04
N LEU A 162 3.81 11.65 -24.21
CA LEU A 162 3.44 11.65 -22.80
C LEU A 162 4.52 12.27 -21.89
N LEU A 163 5.75 12.47 -22.39
CA LEU A 163 6.84 13.02 -21.60
C LEU A 163 6.61 14.50 -21.27
N GLY A 164 6.94 14.90 -20.03
CA GLY A 164 6.78 16.26 -19.54
C GLY A 164 5.48 16.45 -18.75
N THR A 165 5.02 17.71 -18.67
CA THR A 165 3.85 18.09 -17.87
C THR A 165 2.66 18.36 -18.77
N HIS A 166 1.62 17.52 -18.66
CA HIS A 166 0.42 17.60 -19.48
C HIS A 166 -0.86 17.53 -18.64
N TRP A 167 -1.97 17.97 -19.23
CA TRP A 167 -3.29 17.71 -18.64
C TRP A 167 -3.77 16.30 -19.02
N PHE A 168 -3.65 15.36 -18.08
CA PHE A 168 -4.06 13.96 -18.28
C PHE A 168 -5.50 13.65 -17.86
N GLY A 169 -6.37 14.66 -17.73
CA GLY A 169 -7.74 14.45 -17.25
C GLY A 169 -8.58 13.50 -18.11
N ARG A 170 -8.27 13.37 -19.41
CA ARG A 170 -8.89 12.40 -20.32
C ARG A 170 -8.39 10.96 -20.15
N LEU A 171 -7.23 10.76 -19.52
CA LEU A 171 -6.69 9.43 -19.19
C LEU A 171 -7.11 8.96 -17.78
N CYS A 172 -7.77 9.83 -17.01
CA CYS A 172 -8.25 9.52 -15.69
C CYS A 172 -9.73 9.11 -15.71
N LYS A 173 -10.12 8.23 -14.78
CA LYS A 173 -11.53 7.99 -14.50
C LYS A 173 -12.18 9.29 -14.03
N GLN A 174 -13.27 9.68 -14.69
CA GLN A 174 -14.02 10.88 -14.32
C GLN A 174 -14.50 10.77 -12.87
N GLU A 175 -14.17 11.78 -12.06
CA GLU A 175 -14.60 11.85 -10.67
C GLU A 175 -16.12 12.05 -10.64
N LYS A 176 -16.84 11.22 -9.87
CA LYS A 176 -18.28 11.44 -9.65
C LYS A 176 -18.47 12.75 -8.88
N GLU A 177 -19.48 13.53 -9.24
CA GLU A 177 -19.76 14.83 -8.59
C GLU A 177 -19.89 14.73 -7.06
N ALA A 178 -20.53 13.67 -6.56
CA ALA A 178 -20.62 13.41 -5.11
C ALA A 178 -19.24 13.23 -4.44
N SER A 179 -18.31 12.54 -5.11
CA SER A 179 -16.93 12.36 -4.63
C SER A 179 -16.16 13.68 -4.64
N LYS A 180 -16.32 14.46 -5.71
CA LYS A 180 -15.71 15.79 -5.87
C LYS A 180 -16.16 16.75 -4.77
N LYS A 181 -17.47 16.82 -4.50
CA LYS A 181 -18.06 17.63 -3.43
C LYS A 181 -17.46 17.27 -2.07
N LYS A 182 -17.44 15.98 -1.71
CA LYS A 182 -16.87 15.50 -0.44
C LYS A 182 -15.38 15.81 -0.30
N ARG A 183 -14.61 15.76 -1.39
CA ARG A 183 -13.19 16.11 -1.40
C ARG A 183 -12.97 17.60 -1.18
N LEU A 184 -13.77 18.47 -1.80
CA LEU A 184 -13.72 19.92 -1.63
C LEU A 184 -14.09 20.32 -0.19
N GLU A 185 -15.17 19.76 0.36
CA GLU A 185 -15.56 19.96 1.76
C GLU A 185 -14.44 19.57 2.73
N LYS A 186 -13.71 18.48 2.43
CA LYS A 186 -12.60 18.04 3.27
C LYS A 186 -11.37 18.94 3.16
N LYS A 187 -11.11 19.52 1.98
CA LYS A 187 -10.03 20.52 1.81
C LYS A 187 -10.33 21.82 2.58
N GLN A 188 -11.56 22.32 2.50
CA GLN A 188 -11.99 23.51 3.24
C GLN A 188 -11.90 23.34 4.76
N LYS A 189 -12.08 22.12 5.27
CA LYS A 189 -11.91 21.82 6.71
C LYS A 189 -10.45 21.69 7.16
N VAL A 190 -9.53 21.41 6.24
CA VAL A 190 -8.09 21.23 6.53
C VAL A 190 -7.30 22.52 6.32
N SER A 191 -7.87 23.48 5.59
CA SER A 191 -7.37 24.86 5.47
C SER A 191 -8.55 25.81 5.73
N PRO A 192 -8.85 26.15 7.00
CA PRO A 192 -9.99 27.02 7.31
C PRO A 192 -9.81 28.43 6.77
N ASP A 193 -8.58 28.89 6.58
CA ASP A 193 -8.25 30.24 6.14
C ASP A 193 -7.10 30.22 5.11
N GLU A 194 -7.47 30.35 3.84
CA GLU A 194 -6.83 31.26 2.89
C GLU A 194 -7.88 32.32 2.49
#